data_AF-A0A376KKI3-F1
#
_entry.id   AF-A0A376KKI3-F1
#
_cell.length_a   1.000
_cell.length_b   1.000
_cell.length_c   1.000
_cell.angle_alpha   90.00
_cell.angle_beta   90.00
_cell.angle_gamma   90.00
#
_symmetry.space_group_name_H-M   'P 1'
#
loop_
_entity.id
_entity.type
_entity.pdbx_description
1 polymer ?
#
loop_
_entity_poly.entity_id
_entity_poly.type
_entity_poly.pdbx_seq_one_letter_code
_entity_poly.pdbx_strand_id
1 'polypeptide(L)'
;MVLTGKRTLNASNGWYIRNDLAWRTPLPEQALYLGMDYGEVGGAGSEYLVGRHLAGGVVGLRGQLFSTDYDVFIGRPFSKPAGFMTSDVTAGFNLFRDF
;
A
#
# COMPACT_ATOMS: atom_id res chain seq x y z
N MET A 1 2.55 9.47 8.28
CA MET A 1 3.72 8.69 8.77
C MET A 1 4.94 9.59 8.69
N VAL A 2 5.63 9.82 9.81
CA VAL A 2 6.83 10.67 9.88
C VAL A 2 8.04 9.78 9.66
N LEU A 3 8.79 10.02 8.59
CA LEU A 3 10.14 9.49 8.39
C LEU A 3 11.08 10.69 8.34
N THR A 4 11.74 10.97 9.46
CA THR A 4 12.70 12.08 9.54
C THR A 4 14.02 11.66 8.90
N GLY A 5 14.32 12.26 7.76
CA GLY A 5 15.59 12.11 7.06
C GLY A 5 15.72 13.19 6.01
N LYS A 6 16.16 14.38 6.43
CA LYS A 6 16.62 15.54 5.66
C LYS A 6 16.55 15.43 4.11
N ARG A 7 15.33 15.46 3.59
CA ARG A 7 14.91 15.95 2.27
C ARG A 7 13.39 15.74 2.21
N THR A 8 12.67 16.67 2.82
CA THR A 8 11.25 16.84 2.54
C THR A 8 11.16 17.18 1.05
N LEU A 9 10.82 16.20 0.21
CA LEU A 9 10.44 16.45 -1.17
C LEU A 9 9.07 17.15 -1.13
N ASN A 10 9.12 18.46 -0.90
CA ASN A 10 7.99 19.38 -1.12
C ASN A 10 7.75 19.41 -2.63
N ALA A 11 7.01 18.42 -3.15
CA ALA A 11 6.33 18.59 -4.42
C ALA A 11 5.23 19.64 -4.19
N SER A 12 5.24 20.70 -4.99
CA SER A 12 4.43 21.90 -4.75
C SER A 12 2.93 21.66 -4.90
N ASN A 13 2.48 20.57 -5.54
CA ASN A 13 1.09 20.11 -5.56
C ASN A 13 1.01 18.60 -5.88
N GLY A 14 0.08 17.87 -5.28
CA GLY A 14 -0.15 16.46 -5.61
C GLY A 14 -1.49 15.96 -5.07
N TRP A 15 -2.00 14.89 -5.63
CA TRP A 15 -3.25 14.25 -5.18
C TRP A 15 -3.04 12.76 -4.97
N TYR A 16 -3.77 12.19 -4.01
CA TYR A 16 -3.70 10.77 -3.66
C TYR A 16 -5.09 10.26 -3.34
N ILE A 17 -5.44 9.11 -3.91
CA ILE A 17 -6.66 8.37 -3.60
C ILE A 17 -6.29 6.95 -3.18
N ARG A 18 -6.97 6.46 -2.14
CA ARG A 18 -6.93 5.07 -1.71
C ARG A 18 -8.35 4.55 -1.60
N ASN A 19 -8.61 3.40 -2.24
CA ASN A 19 -9.86 2.68 -2.15
C ASN A 19 -9.59 1.31 -1.54
N ASP A 20 -10.31 0.98 -0.47
CA ASP A 20 -10.23 -0.32 0.18
C ASP A 20 -11.63 -0.96 0.17
N LEU A 21 -11.76 -2.14 -0.42
CA LEU A 21 -12.99 -2.92 -0.46
C LEU A 21 -12.78 -4.20 0.35
N ALA A 22 -13.71 -4.52 1.24
CA ALA A 22 -13.63 -5.69 2.10
C ALA A 22 -14.90 -6.52 2.04
N TRP A 23 -14.74 -7.84 1.99
CA TRP A 23 -15.81 -8.82 1.98
C TRP A 23 -15.65 -9.77 3.16
N ARG A 24 -16.75 -10.03 3.86
CA ARG A 24 -16.79 -11.08 4.88
C ARG A 24 -16.72 -12.44 4.20
N THR A 25 -15.85 -13.29 4.71
CA THR A 25 -15.76 -14.68 4.25
C THR A 25 -16.78 -15.54 5.00
N PRO A 26 -16.99 -16.82 4.59
CA PRO A 26 -17.79 -17.76 5.37
C PRO A 26 -17.18 -18.11 6.74
N LEU A 27 -15.90 -17.81 6.97
CA LEU A 27 -15.25 -18.02 8.26
C LEU A 27 -15.62 -16.90 9.24
N PRO A 28 -15.92 -17.23 10.51
CA PRO A 28 -16.20 -16.23 11.54
C PRO A 28 -15.05 -15.23 11.64
N GLU A 29 -15.39 -13.95 11.78
CA GLU A 29 -14.44 -12.87 12.05
C GLU A 29 -13.31 -12.72 11.03
N GLN A 30 -13.45 -13.31 9.83
CA GLN A 30 -12.49 -13.18 8.74
C GLN A 30 -13.06 -12.36 7.57
N ALA A 31 -12.25 -11.44 7.06
CA ALA A 31 -12.53 -10.63 5.90
C ALA A 31 -11.38 -10.67 4.89
N LEU A 32 -11.71 -10.90 3.63
CA LEU A 32 -10.82 -10.65 2.50
C LEU A 32 -10.96 -9.18 2.11
N TYR A 33 -9.87 -8.50 1.80
CA TYR A 33 -9.90 -7.14 1.32
C TYR A 33 -8.98 -6.90 0.13
N LEU A 34 -9.35 -5.92 -0.68
CA LEU A 34 -8.63 -5.44 -1.84
C LEU A 34 -8.44 -3.93 -1.69
N GLY A 35 -7.18 -3.50 -1.65
CA GLY A 35 -6.79 -2.10 -1.64
C GLY A 35 -6.24 -1.70 -3.00
N MET A 36 -6.56 -0.48 -3.43
CA MET A 36 -5.94 0.16 -4.58
C MET A 36 -5.58 1.59 -4.22
N ASP A 37 -4.35 1.97 -4.52
CA ASP A 37 -3.87 3.33 -4.33
C ASP A 37 -3.37 3.92 -5.64
N TYR A 38 -3.72 5.18 -5.86
CA TYR A 38 -3.24 5.96 -6.99
C TYR A 38 -2.93 7.38 -6.51
N GLY A 39 -1.76 7.90 -6.84
CA GLY A 39 -1.43 9.29 -6.59
C GLY A 39 -0.56 9.86 -7.68
N GLU A 40 -0.70 11.16 -7.91
CA GLU A 40 0.12 11.89 -8.87
C GLU A 40 0.79 13.08 -8.18
N VAL A 41 2.06 13.30 -8.50
CA VAL A 41 2.84 14.42 -7.99
C VAL A 41 3.20 15.39 -9.12
N GLY A 42 3.00 16.69 -8.90
CA GLY A 42 3.29 17.77 -9.85
C GLY A 42 4.12 18.90 -9.23
N GLY A 43 4.99 19.51 -10.03
CA GLY A 43 5.84 20.64 -9.62
C GLY A 43 7.03 20.90 -10.55
N ALA A 44 7.61 22.11 -10.48
CA ALA A 44 8.82 22.47 -11.22
C ALA A 44 10.00 21.59 -10.75
N GLY A 45 10.65 20.89 -11.69
CA GLY A 45 11.64 19.85 -11.39
C GLY A 45 11.11 18.41 -11.47
N SER A 46 9.81 18.22 -11.76
CA SER A 46 9.23 16.88 -12.02
C SER A 46 9.69 16.25 -13.35
N GLU A 47 10.42 16.99 -14.19
CA GLU A 47 11.03 16.51 -15.44
C GLU A 47 12.17 15.50 -15.22
N TYR A 48 12.67 15.37 -13.99
CA TYR A 48 13.74 14.42 -13.61
C TYR A 48 13.26 13.25 -12.74
N LEU A 49 11.96 13.18 -12.41
CA LEU A 49 11.39 12.11 -11.61
C LEU A 49 10.84 11.01 -12.51
N VAL A 50 11.43 9.83 -12.37
CA VAL A 50 11.26 8.61 -13.18
C VAL A 50 9.83 8.00 -13.10
N GLY A 51 8.86 8.69 -12.50
CA GLY A 51 7.44 8.35 -12.52
C GLY A 51 6.62 9.45 -11.83
N ARG A 52 5.63 10.03 -12.54
CA ARG A 52 4.76 11.10 -12.02
C ARG A 52 3.51 10.57 -11.30
N HIS A 53 3.19 9.30 -11.51
CA HIS A 53 2.06 8.62 -10.88
C HIS A 53 2.57 7.36 -10.16
N LEU A 54 2.14 7.19 -8.92
CA LEU A 54 2.31 5.95 -8.16
C LEU A 54 0.96 5.25 -8.15
N ALA A 55 0.90 4.07 -8.74
CA ALA A 55 -0.27 3.21 -8.68
C ALA A 55 0.14 1.89 -8.04
N GLY A 56 -0.65 1.41 -7.08
CA GLY A 56 -0.41 0.18 -6.34
C GLY A 56 -1.70 -0.54 -6.04
N GLY A 57 -1.61 -1.85 -5.90
CA GLY A 57 -2.70 -2.69 -5.44
C GLY A 57 -2.25 -3.58 -4.30
N VAL A 58 -3.17 -3.90 -3.40
CA VAL A 58 -3.00 -4.84 -2.29
C VAL A 58 -4.20 -5.78 -2.26
N VAL A 59 -3.94 -7.05 -1.95
CA VAL A 59 -4.95 -8.00 -1.50
C VAL A 59 -4.51 -8.51 -0.14
N GLY A 60 -5.44 -8.63 0.79
CA GLY A 60 -5.14 -9.14 2.12
C GLY A 60 -6.29 -9.86 2.77
N LEU A 61 -5.97 -10.62 3.80
CA LEU A 61 -6.89 -11.38 4.62
C LEU A 61 -6.66 -10.97 6.06
N ARG A 62 -7.72 -10.53 6.73
CA ARG A 62 -7.67 -10.15 8.15
C ARG A 62 -8.75 -10.84 8.93
N GLY A 63 -8.50 -11.07 10.21
CA GLY A 63 -9.52 -11.57 11.11
C GLY A 63 -8.99 -11.83 12.51
N GLN A 64 -9.77 -12.55 13.31
CA GLN A 64 -9.40 -12.90 14.67
C GLN A 64 -9.39 -14.42 14.87
N LEU A 65 -8.39 -14.92 15.59
CA LEU A 65 -8.25 -16.33 15.97
C LEU A 65 -7.77 -16.42 17.42
N PHE A 66 -8.54 -17.06 18.30
CA PHE A 66 -8.20 -17.22 19.73
C PHE A 66 -7.71 -15.91 20.38
N SER A 67 -8.50 -14.84 20.27
CA SER A 67 -8.17 -13.49 20.79
C SER A 67 -6.89 -12.87 20.19
N THR A 68 -6.50 -13.33 19.01
CA THR A 68 -5.35 -12.81 18.26
C THR A 68 -5.85 -12.31 16.91
N ASP A 69 -5.77 -11.02 16.71
CA ASP A 69 -6.01 -10.39 15.42
C ASP A 69 -4.82 -10.68 14.50
N TYR A 70 -5.13 -11.08 13.28
CA TYR A 70 -4.17 -11.28 12.21
C TYR A 70 -4.54 -10.46 10.99
N ASP A 71 -3.54 -9.97 10.30
CA ASP A 71 -3.66 -9.34 8.99
C ASP A 71 -2.49 -9.83 8.13
N VAL A 72 -2.78 -10.40 6.96
CA VAL A 72 -1.78 -10.87 6.01
C VAL A 72 -2.10 -10.27 4.65
N PHE A 73 -1.13 -9.66 4.00
CA PHE A 73 -1.36 -8.96 2.74
C PHE A 73 -0.22 -9.11 1.75
N ILE A 74 -0.57 -8.99 0.48
CA ILE A 74 0.33 -9.02 -0.65
C ILE A 74 -0.05 -7.85 -1.55
N GLY A 75 0.93 -7.02 -1.93
CA GLY A 75 0.74 -5.87 -2.79
C GLY A 75 1.75 -5.78 -3.92
N ARG A 76 1.37 -5.09 -4.99
CA ARG A 76 2.21 -4.87 -6.16
C ARG A 76 2.08 -3.41 -6.62
N PRO A 77 3.21 -2.71 -6.86
CA PRO A 77 3.18 -1.45 -7.58
C PRO A 77 2.94 -1.70 -9.08
N PHE A 78 1.98 -0.99 -9.69
CA PHE A 78 1.60 -1.11 -11.09
C PHE A 78 2.47 -0.28 -12.04
N SER A 79 3.08 0.83 -11.58
CA SER A 79 3.95 1.67 -12.42
C SER A 79 5.41 1.58 -11.97
N LYS A 80 6.23 0.90 -12.78
CA LYS A 80 7.70 0.92 -12.75
C LYS A 80 8.20 1.11 -14.20
N PRO A 81 9.14 2.03 -14.47
CA PRO A 81 9.79 2.11 -15.78
C PRO A 81 10.63 0.86 -16.03
N ALA A 82 10.68 0.44 -17.29
CA ALA A 82 11.34 -0.79 -17.72
C ALA A 82 12.82 -0.81 -17.31
N GLY A 83 13.22 -1.77 -16.44
CA GLY A 83 14.64 -2.02 -16.16
C GLY A 83 15.01 -2.54 -14.76
N PHE A 84 14.10 -2.57 -13.78
CA PHE A 84 14.46 -2.98 -12.41
C PHE A 84 14.05 -4.42 -12.06
N MET A 85 15.04 -5.31 -11.94
CA MET A 85 14.91 -6.67 -11.38
C MET A 85 14.92 -6.63 -9.84
N THR A 86 13.84 -6.16 -9.23
CA THR A 86 13.64 -6.28 -7.77
C THR A 86 12.17 -6.58 -7.52
N SER A 87 11.93 -7.68 -6.80
CA SER A 87 10.67 -8.40 -6.55
C SER A 87 9.41 -7.55 -6.72
N ASP A 88 8.60 -7.92 -7.71
CA ASP A 88 7.37 -7.23 -8.15
C ASP A 88 6.21 -7.32 -7.14
N VAL A 89 6.48 -7.74 -5.92
CA VAL A 89 5.49 -8.13 -4.92
C VAL A 89 6.05 -7.82 -3.52
N THR A 90 5.30 -7.01 -2.77
CA THR A 90 5.49 -6.80 -1.34
C THR A 90 4.54 -7.72 -0.60
N ALA A 91 5.02 -8.48 0.38
CA ALA A 91 4.15 -9.23 1.29
C ALA A 91 4.41 -8.77 2.72
N GLY A 92 3.37 -8.75 3.55
CA GLY A 92 3.46 -8.36 4.94
C GLY A 92 2.45 -9.12 5.78
N PHE A 93 2.73 -9.18 7.08
CA PHE A 93 1.81 -9.72 8.06
C PHE A 93 1.88 -8.90 9.35
N ASN A 94 0.76 -8.81 10.05
CA ASN A 94 0.65 -8.23 11.38
C ASN A 94 -0.11 -9.20 12.28
N LEU A 95 0.34 -9.30 13.52
CA LEU A 95 -0.32 -10.08 14.56
C LEU A 95 -0.46 -9.18 15.78
N PHE A 96 -1.65 -9.13 16.34
CA PHE A 96 -1.96 -8.36 17.53
C PHE A 96 -2.74 -9.23 18.52
N ARG A 97 -2.38 -9.15 19.80
CA ARG A 97 -3.05 -9.87 20.88
C ARG A 97 -3.15 -8.95 22.07
N ASP A 98 -4.38 -8.72 22.51
CA ASP A 98 -4.65 -8.07 23.78
C ASP A 98 -4.43 -9.07 24.93
N PHE A 99 -3.73 -8.63 25.98
CA PHE A 99 -3.45 -9.40 27.20
C PHE A 99 -4.02 -8.70 28.43
#